data_AF-A0A401XK41-F1
#
_entry.id   AF-A0A401XK41-F1
#
_cell.length_a   1.000
_cell.length_b   1.000
_cell.length_c   1.000
_cell.angle_alpha   90.00
_cell.angle_beta   90.00
_cell.angle_gamma   90.00
#
_symmetry.space_group_name_H-M   'P 1'
#
loop_
_entity.id
_entity.type
_entity.pdbx_description
1 polymer ?
#
loop_
_entity_poly.entity_id
_entity_poly.type
_entity_poly.pdbx_seq_one_letter_code
_entity_poly.pdbx_strand_id
1 'polypeptide(L)'
;MNFTKNTWLFFLLTIFISSCSYRLAVPDDFEQRSAYYQAQNRQSWPFKKNMTVGPYLATNIRRGWTESYHFTFVMRWTGASERYRFVVREAARPQDTVATVFCFTKIRQEDFTWIARRMGGWPIKYENVFVATIALSDSTGSVQEWELVYNEPPMFILPQQRGIGILKGPQGETYEVESFHYFRRPSGKRMWSNTPIGFVIRKDGIELAIADIINKGGYYIREELPMDERNLITSACMALLLRRDLRETHERAEVVNN
;
A
#
# COMPACT_ATOMS: atom_id res chain seq x y z
N MET A 1 -63.12 32.68 17.66
CA MET A 1 -62.25 31.80 18.48
C MET A 1 -61.42 30.99 17.48
N ASN A 2 -60.26 31.48 17.04
CA ASN A 2 -58.93 31.32 17.64
C ASN A 2 -58.55 29.84 17.86
N PHE A 3 -57.69 29.29 16.99
CA PHE A 3 -56.40 28.73 17.42
C PHE A 3 -55.40 28.72 16.25
N THR A 4 -54.31 29.45 16.46
CA THR A 4 -53.18 29.71 15.57
C THR A 4 -52.04 28.71 15.77
N LYS A 5 -51.24 28.51 14.70
CA LYS A 5 -49.77 28.31 14.70
C LYS A 5 -49.19 27.12 15.49
N ASN A 6 -48.55 26.19 14.77
CA ASN A 6 -47.16 25.77 15.03
C ASN A 6 -46.66 24.85 13.89
N THR A 7 -45.93 25.34 12.89
CA THR A 7 -44.44 25.34 12.85
C THR A 7 -43.79 24.10 13.45
N TRP A 8 -43.78 22.98 12.73
CA TRP A 8 -42.70 21.98 12.77
C TRP A 8 -42.41 21.52 11.34
N LEU A 9 -42.05 22.49 10.49
CA LEU A 9 -41.30 22.23 9.27
C LEU A 9 -39.90 21.83 9.74
N PHE A 10 -39.69 20.53 10.00
CA PHE A 10 -38.35 19.95 10.11
C PHE A 10 -37.68 20.16 8.75
N PHE A 11 -37.10 21.34 8.57
CA PHE A 11 -36.11 21.60 7.55
C PHE A 11 -34.92 20.73 7.94
N LEU A 12 -34.95 19.49 7.47
CA LEU A 12 -33.86 18.53 7.50
C LEU A 12 -32.81 19.11 6.56
N LEU A 13 -32.12 20.14 7.06
CA LEU A 13 -30.98 20.80 6.46
C LEU A 13 -29.89 19.73 6.44
N THR A 14 -29.99 18.87 5.43
CA THR A 14 -29.01 17.87 5.08
C THR A 14 -27.85 18.69 4.52
N ILE A 15 -27.03 19.22 5.43
CA ILE A 15 -25.78 19.86 5.07
C ILE A 15 -24.96 18.75 4.44
N PHE A 16 -25.04 18.64 3.11
CA PHE A 16 -24.06 17.95 2.31
C PHE A 16 -22.78 18.75 2.46
N ILE A 17 -22.06 18.50 3.56
CA ILE A 17 -20.66 18.85 3.70
C ILE A 17 -19.96 18.07 2.59
N SER A 18 -19.85 18.71 1.43
CA SER A 18 -19.06 18.26 0.31
C SER A 18 -17.63 18.17 0.82
N SER A 19 -17.24 16.95 1.22
CA SER A 19 -15.90 16.71 1.74
C SER A 19 -14.92 17.03 0.63
N CYS A 20 -14.27 18.19 0.72
CA CYS A 20 -13.24 18.66 -0.19
C CYS A 20 -11.98 17.80 0.02
N SER A 21 -12.01 16.57 -0.48
CA SER A 21 -10.91 15.62 -0.32
C SER A 21 -9.85 15.87 -1.39
N TYR A 22 -8.60 16.04 -0.96
CA TYR A 22 -7.44 16.01 -1.84
C TYR A 22 -7.38 14.67 -2.59
N ARG A 23 -6.88 14.69 -3.83
CA ARG A 23 -6.65 13.48 -4.64
C ARG A 23 -5.22 13.47 -5.14
N LEU A 24 -4.69 12.30 -5.48
CA LEU A 24 -3.40 12.24 -6.19
C LEU A 24 -3.50 13.00 -7.52
N ALA A 25 -2.43 13.72 -7.88
CA ALA A 25 -2.31 14.36 -9.19
C ALA A 25 -1.62 13.38 -10.15
N VAL A 26 -2.37 12.32 -10.50
CA VAL A 26 -1.97 11.25 -11.43
C VAL A 26 -1.75 11.83 -12.84
N PRO A 27 -0.77 11.32 -13.63
CA PRO A 27 -0.63 11.70 -15.03
C PRO A 27 -1.89 11.39 -15.84
N ASP A 28 -2.34 12.33 -16.68
CA ASP A 28 -3.63 12.22 -17.38
C ASP A 28 -3.68 11.00 -18.32
N ASP A 29 -2.55 10.65 -18.95
CA ASP A 29 -2.41 9.49 -19.83
C ASP A 29 -2.53 8.15 -19.09
N PHE A 30 -2.06 8.10 -17.84
CA PHE A 30 -2.22 6.94 -16.98
C PHE A 30 -3.63 6.88 -16.39
N GLU A 31 -4.19 8.01 -15.95
CA GLU A 31 -5.55 8.10 -15.39
C GLU A 31 -6.60 7.61 -16.40
N GLN A 32 -6.44 7.92 -17.69
CA GLN A 32 -7.35 7.45 -18.76
C GLN A 32 -7.30 5.94 -19.04
N ARG A 33 -6.23 5.25 -18.62
CA ARG A 33 -6.00 3.81 -18.90
C ARG A 33 -5.98 2.97 -17.63
N SER A 34 -6.42 3.55 -16.52
CA SER A 34 -6.39 2.90 -15.22
C SER A 34 -7.73 3.02 -14.52
N ALA A 35 -8.05 1.98 -13.75
CA ALA A 35 -9.16 1.99 -12.83
C ALA A 35 -8.66 2.42 -11.44
N TYR A 36 -9.38 3.32 -10.78
CA TYR A 36 -9.16 3.62 -9.37
C TYR A 36 -10.05 2.76 -8.47
N TYR A 37 -9.42 2.07 -7.54
CA TYR A 37 -10.11 1.31 -6.51
C TYR A 37 -9.81 1.90 -5.13
N GLN A 38 -10.82 2.51 -4.51
CA GLN A 38 -10.73 2.99 -3.14
C GLN A 38 -10.67 1.82 -2.15
N ALA A 39 -9.80 1.93 -1.16
CA ALA A 39 -9.73 0.96 -0.08
C ALA A 39 -10.89 1.14 0.91
N GLN A 40 -11.45 0.02 1.34
CA GLN A 40 -12.49 -0.06 2.36
C GLN A 40 -11.95 -0.79 3.60
N ASN A 41 -12.43 -0.40 4.78
CA ASN A 41 -12.04 -0.94 6.09
C ASN A 41 -10.56 -0.77 6.48
N ARG A 42 -9.76 -0.07 5.66
CA ARG A 42 -8.34 0.21 5.93
C ARG A 42 -8.10 0.87 7.29
N GLN A 43 -8.79 1.97 7.57
CA GLN A 43 -8.63 2.77 8.80
C GLN A 43 -9.32 2.15 10.04
N SER A 44 -9.98 0.99 9.90
CA SER A 44 -10.62 0.28 11.02
C SER A 44 -9.70 -0.77 11.66
N TRP A 45 -8.42 -0.77 11.29
CA TRP A 45 -7.39 -1.59 11.92
C TRP A 45 -7.04 -1.00 13.30
N PRO A 46 -6.93 -1.82 14.38
CA PRO A 46 -6.81 -3.28 14.42
C PRO A 46 -8.13 -4.09 14.50
N PHE A 47 -9.29 -3.44 14.61
CA PHE A 47 -10.56 -4.10 14.91
C PHE A 47 -11.13 -4.91 13.74
N LYS A 48 -10.87 -4.49 12.49
CA LYS A 48 -11.24 -5.24 11.28
C LYS A 48 -10.02 -5.96 10.70
N LYS A 49 -10.15 -7.28 10.53
CA LYS A 49 -9.10 -8.19 10.02
C LYS A 49 -9.05 -8.27 8.50
N ASN A 50 -9.79 -7.40 7.80
CA ASN A 50 -9.86 -7.38 6.34
C ASN A 50 -9.83 -5.96 5.77
N MET A 51 -9.30 -5.84 4.56
CA MET A 51 -9.31 -4.63 3.74
C MET A 51 -9.73 -5.04 2.33
N THR A 52 -10.68 -4.32 1.74
CA THR A 52 -11.14 -4.56 0.37
C THR A 52 -10.66 -3.43 -0.52
N VAL A 53 -10.13 -3.76 -1.69
CA VAL A 53 -9.75 -2.77 -2.70
C VAL A 53 -10.13 -3.33 -4.06
N GLY A 54 -11.17 -2.75 -4.67
CA GLY A 54 -11.68 -3.22 -5.96
C GLY A 54 -12.14 -4.68 -5.88
N PRO A 55 -11.75 -5.54 -6.83
CA PRO A 55 -12.12 -6.95 -6.84
C PRO A 55 -11.29 -7.81 -5.87
N TYR A 56 -10.42 -7.21 -5.06
CA TYR A 56 -9.52 -7.95 -4.17
C TYR A 56 -9.80 -7.69 -2.69
N LEU A 57 -9.50 -8.72 -1.90
CA LEU A 57 -9.67 -8.75 -0.47
C LEU A 57 -8.36 -9.18 0.21
N ALA A 58 -7.81 -8.31 1.04
CA ALA A 58 -6.79 -8.67 2.01
C ALA A 58 -7.49 -9.22 3.27
N THR A 59 -7.16 -10.45 3.66
CA THR A 59 -7.71 -11.15 4.82
C THR A 59 -6.60 -11.62 5.74
N ASN A 60 -6.98 -12.14 6.92
CA ASN A 60 -6.05 -12.74 7.88
C ASN A 60 -4.87 -11.82 8.20
N ILE A 61 -5.14 -10.51 8.29
CA ILE A 61 -4.13 -9.52 8.64
C ILE A 61 -3.70 -9.79 10.07
N ARG A 62 -2.46 -10.26 10.25
CA ARG A 62 -1.87 -10.62 11.55
C ARG A 62 -0.58 -9.83 11.76
N ARG A 63 -0.44 -9.21 12.93
CA ARG A 63 0.80 -8.57 13.40
C ARG A 63 1.49 -9.50 14.40
N GLY A 64 2.82 -9.49 14.41
CA GLY A 64 3.63 -10.19 15.41
C GLY A 64 4.40 -11.39 14.84
N TRP A 65 5.09 -12.11 15.72
CA TRP A 65 5.89 -13.28 15.36
C TRP A 65 5.00 -14.34 14.70
N THR A 66 5.12 -14.51 13.39
CA THR A 66 4.55 -15.67 12.71
C THR A 66 5.40 -16.88 13.09
N GLU A 67 4.82 -17.78 13.89
CA GLU A 67 5.37 -19.13 14.10
C GLU A 67 5.65 -19.75 12.73
N SER A 68 6.91 -20.12 12.54
CA SER A 68 7.47 -21.04 11.54
C SER A 68 6.50 -21.54 10.46
N TYR A 69 6.66 -21.04 9.23
CA TYR A 69 6.25 -21.75 8.03
C TYR A 69 7.42 -21.85 7.06
N HIS A 70 7.44 -22.97 6.35
CA HIS A 70 8.42 -23.49 5.38
C HIS A 70 8.67 -22.61 4.14
N PHE A 71 8.58 -21.29 4.25
CA PHE A 71 9.14 -20.41 3.23
C PHE A 71 10.59 -20.16 3.63
N THR A 72 11.52 -20.52 2.75
CA THR A 72 12.99 -20.41 2.92
C THR A 72 13.45 -19.02 3.36
N PHE A 73 12.56 -18.02 3.25
CA PHE A 73 12.80 -16.61 3.51
C PHE A 73 12.23 -16.09 4.85
N VAL A 74 11.12 -16.63 5.38
CA VAL A 74 10.56 -16.16 6.68
C VAL A 74 11.52 -16.46 7.84
N MET A 75 12.34 -17.52 7.71
CA MET A 75 13.39 -17.86 8.67
C MET A 75 14.57 -16.86 8.73
N ARG A 76 14.65 -15.85 7.84
CA ARG A 76 15.87 -15.03 7.65
C ARG A 76 15.75 -13.54 8.03
N TRP A 77 14.61 -13.10 8.56
CA TRP A 77 14.36 -11.71 8.98
C TRP A 77 14.38 -11.54 10.50
N THR A 78 15.41 -12.08 11.17
CA THR A 78 15.55 -12.00 12.63
C THR A 78 15.72 -10.56 13.12
N GLY A 79 16.33 -9.68 12.31
CA GLY A 79 16.54 -8.26 12.63
C GLY A 79 15.30 -7.36 12.51
N ALA A 80 14.25 -7.76 11.79
CA ALA A 80 13.04 -6.95 11.67
C ALA A 80 12.26 -6.96 12.99
N SER A 81 12.08 -5.79 13.62
CA SER A 81 11.29 -5.69 14.86
C SER A 81 9.78 -5.62 14.62
N GLU A 82 9.35 -5.36 13.39
CA GLU A 82 7.95 -5.32 13.00
C GLU A 82 7.67 -6.25 11.83
N ARG A 83 6.69 -7.13 12.02
CA ARG A 83 6.30 -8.16 11.06
C ARG A 83 4.78 -8.24 10.97
N TYR A 84 4.27 -8.38 9.75
CA TYR A 84 2.87 -8.71 9.53
C TYR A 84 2.67 -9.56 8.29
N ARG A 85 1.54 -10.27 8.27
CA ARG A 85 1.13 -11.15 7.17
C ARG A 85 -0.32 -10.88 6.81
N PHE A 86 -0.65 -10.99 5.54
CA PHE A 86 -2.03 -11.06 5.07
C PHE A 86 -2.14 -11.99 3.86
N VAL A 87 -3.37 -12.38 3.52
CA VAL A 87 -3.69 -13.20 2.36
C VAL A 87 -4.55 -12.37 1.41
N VAL A 88 -4.10 -12.23 0.17
CA VAL A 88 -4.82 -11.59 -0.93
C VAL A 88 -5.67 -12.65 -1.63
N ARG A 89 -6.93 -12.30 -1.86
CA ARG A 89 -7.95 -13.15 -2.48
C ARG A 89 -8.75 -12.31 -3.47
N GLU A 90 -9.34 -12.93 -4.48
CA GLU A 90 -10.39 -12.27 -5.26
C GLU A 90 -11.70 -12.30 -4.47
N ALA A 91 -12.42 -11.18 -4.45
CA ALA A 91 -13.70 -11.06 -3.74
C ALA A 91 -14.77 -11.99 -4.33
N ALA A 92 -14.73 -12.23 -5.64
CA ALA A 92 -15.62 -13.16 -6.32
C ALA A 92 -15.32 -14.64 -6.01
N ARG A 93 -14.09 -14.94 -5.59
CA ARG A 93 -13.59 -16.29 -5.29
C ARG A 93 -12.81 -16.28 -3.97
N PRO A 94 -13.47 -16.01 -2.84
CA PRO A 94 -12.79 -15.79 -1.57
C PRO A 94 -12.09 -17.05 -1.03
N GLN A 95 -12.40 -18.24 -1.53
CA GLN A 95 -11.69 -19.47 -1.21
C GLN A 95 -10.31 -19.54 -1.86
N ASP A 96 -10.11 -18.89 -3.01
CA ASP A 96 -8.87 -18.96 -3.78
C ASP A 96 -7.85 -17.96 -3.23
N THR A 97 -6.64 -18.45 -2.96
CA THR A 97 -5.54 -17.59 -2.53
C THR A 97 -4.83 -17.08 -3.76
N VAL A 98 -4.83 -15.76 -3.94
CA VAL A 98 -4.06 -15.09 -4.99
C VAL A 98 -2.61 -14.95 -4.56
N ALA A 99 -2.40 -14.43 -3.34
CA ALA A 99 -1.07 -14.31 -2.78
C ALA A 99 -1.09 -14.39 -1.26
N THR A 100 0.00 -14.88 -0.68
CA THR A 100 0.32 -14.62 0.73
C THR A 100 1.41 -13.56 0.77
N VAL A 101 1.17 -12.49 1.52
CA VAL A 101 2.11 -11.38 1.63
C VAL A 101 2.65 -11.31 3.06
N PHE A 102 3.97 -11.28 3.17
CA PHE A 102 4.71 -11.05 4.40
C PHE A 102 5.41 -9.71 4.30
N CYS A 103 5.35 -8.92 5.35
CA CYS A 103 5.91 -7.58 5.35
C CYS A 103 6.74 -7.34 6.61
N PHE A 104 7.84 -6.61 6.42
CA PHE A 104 8.89 -6.39 7.41
C PHE A 104 9.26 -4.89 7.41
N THR A 105 9.30 -4.29 8.60
CA THR A 105 9.75 -2.92 8.84
C THR A 105 10.74 -2.89 10.01
N LYS A 106 11.40 -1.74 10.21
CA LYS A 106 12.41 -1.54 11.27
C LYS A 106 13.49 -2.63 11.22
N ILE A 107 14.05 -2.82 10.02
CA ILE A 107 15.12 -3.76 9.74
C ILE A 107 16.43 -3.17 10.27
N ARG A 108 17.28 -3.99 10.89
CA ARG A 108 18.58 -3.54 11.40
C ARG A 108 19.51 -3.20 10.24
N GLN A 109 20.34 -2.19 10.44
CA GLN A 109 21.31 -1.74 9.44
C GLN A 109 22.29 -2.84 9.01
N GLU A 110 22.64 -3.77 9.93
CA GLU A 110 23.49 -4.94 9.64
C GLU A 110 22.94 -5.85 8.53
N ASP A 111 21.62 -5.85 8.32
CA ASP A 111 20.97 -6.65 7.27
C ASP A 111 21.05 -5.97 5.88
N PHE A 112 21.40 -4.68 5.80
CA PHE A 112 21.30 -3.89 4.57
C PHE A 112 22.26 -4.37 3.48
N THR A 113 23.48 -4.77 3.85
CA THR A 113 24.47 -5.27 2.87
C THR A 113 23.94 -6.51 2.14
N TRP A 114 23.27 -7.40 2.86
CA TRP A 114 22.66 -8.58 2.26
C TRP A 114 21.47 -8.22 1.36
N ILE A 115 20.60 -7.30 1.80
CA ILE A 115 19.48 -6.80 0.98
C ILE A 115 20.02 -6.21 -0.32
N ALA A 116 21.01 -5.31 -0.23
CA ALA A 116 21.64 -4.68 -1.37
C ALA A 116 22.18 -5.73 -2.37
N ARG A 117 22.92 -6.74 -1.89
CA ARG A 117 23.44 -7.83 -2.74
C ARG A 117 22.33 -8.59 -3.45
N ARG A 118 21.24 -8.93 -2.75
CA ARG A 118 20.10 -9.65 -3.32
C ARG A 118 19.37 -8.84 -4.39
N MET A 119 19.31 -7.53 -4.18
CA MET A 119 18.78 -6.56 -5.13
C MET A 119 19.78 -6.17 -6.23
N GLY A 120 20.85 -6.95 -6.44
CA GLY A 120 21.81 -6.71 -7.53
C GLY A 120 22.80 -5.59 -7.26
N GLY A 121 23.16 -5.36 -5.99
CA GLY A 121 24.05 -4.27 -5.56
C GLY A 121 23.34 -2.93 -5.41
N TRP A 122 22.02 -2.93 -5.31
CA TRP A 122 21.23 -1.70 -5.22
C TRP A 122 21.55 -0.92 -3.93
N PRO A 123 21.89 0.39 -4.02
CA PRO A 123 22.36 1.15 -2.87
C PRO A 123 21.19 1.49 -1.92
N ILE A 124 21.29 1.01 -0.68
CA ILE A 124 20.39 1.42 0.41
C ILE A 124 20.98 2.69 1.04
N LYS A 125 20.33 3.81 0.78
CA LYS A 125 20.74 5.16 1.21
C LYS A 125 20.16 5.57 2.57
N TYR A 126 19.04 4.98 2.97
CA TYR A 126 18.31 5.39 4.18
C TYR A 126 18.14 4.24 5.17
N GLU A 127 18.02 4.59 6.46
CA GLU A 127 17.77 3.65 7.56
C GLU A 127 16.36 3.03 7.51
N ASN A 128 15.42 3.68 6.83
CA ASN A 128 14.06 3.19 6.71
C ASN A 128 13.93 2.26 5.50
N VAL A 129 13.98 0.95 5.74
CA VAL A 129 13.72 -0.06 4.72
C VAL A 129 12.41 -0.78 5.02
N PHE A 130 11.55 -0.84 4.01
CA PHE A 130 10.37 -1.69 3.99
C PHE A 130 10.62 -2.86 3.06
N VAL A 131 10.35 -4.07 3.52
CA VAL A 131 10.45 -5.26 2.70
C VAL A 131 9.12 -6.00 2.72
N ALA A 132 8.70 -6.51 1.56
CA ALA A 132 7.62 -7.47 1.48
C ALA A 132 7.99 -8.66 0.59
N THR A 133 7.56 -9.85 1.00
CA THR A 133 7.61 -11.07 0.20
C THR A 133 6.19 -11.42 -0.21
N ILE A 134 5.98 -11.56 -1.51
CA ILE A 134 4.70 -11.91 -2.11
C ILE A 134 4.85 -13.32 -2.67
N ALA A 135 4.27 -14.30 -1.98
CA ALA A 135 4.13 -15.66 -2.47
C ALA A 135 2.87 -15.72 -3.35
N LEU A 136 3.06 -15.50 -4.64
CA LEU A 136 2.02 -15.42 -5.65
C LEU A 136 1.66 -16.83 -6.15
N SER A 137 0.39 -17.19 -6.10
CA SER A 137 -0.10 -18.43 -6.72
C SER A 137 -0.43 -18.14 -8.18
N ASP A 138 0.19 -18.86 -9.10
CA ASP A 138 -0.14 -18.75 -10.52
C ASP A 138 -1.35 -19.64 -10.89
N SER A 139 -1.80 -19.51 -12.13
CA SER A 139 -2.93 -20.28 -12.66
C SER A 139 -2.72 -21.81 -12.65
N THR A 140 -1.47 -22.29 -12.54
CA THR A 140 -1.12 -23.71 -12.46
C THR A 140 -1.08 -24.24 -11.03
N GLY A 141 -1.24 -23.36 -10.03
CA GLY A 141 -1.10 -23.68 -8.61
C GLY A 141 0.36 -23.67 -8.13
N SER A 142 1.31 -23.29 -8.99
CA SER A 142 2.70 -23.10 -8.57
C SER A 142 2.83 -21.78 -7.83
N VAL A 143 3.73 -21.74 -6.85
CA VAL A 143 3.98 -20.53 -6.04
C VAL A 143 5.27 -19.88 -6.50
N GLN A 144 5.18 -18.62 -6.91
CA GLN A 144 6.32 -17.78 -7.24
C GLN A 144 6.55 -16.75 -6.14
N GLU A 145 7.79 -16.61 -5.70
CA GLU A 145 8.17 -15.65 -4.67
C GLU A 145 8.71 -14.37 -5.30
N TRP A 146 8.07 -13.26 -4.95
CA TRP A 146 8.47 -11.92 -5.35
C TRP A 146 8.90 -11.10 -4.14
N GLU A 147 9.89 -10.24 -4.31
CA GLU A 147 10.46 -9.43 -3.24
C GLU A 147 10.37 -7.94 -3.56
N LEU A 148 9.60 -7.23 -2.75
CA LEU A 148 9.55 -5.78 -2.73
C LEU A 148 10.54 -5.28 -1.68
N VAL A 149 11.52 -4.49 -2.09
CA VAL A 149 12.38 -3.71 -1.19
C VAL A 149 12.17 -2.25 -1.51
N TYR A 150 11.80 -1.46 -0.52
CA TYR A 150 11.61 -0.02 -0.66
C TYR A 150 12.45 0.72 0.38
N ASN A 151 13.38 1.55 -0.11
CA ASN A 151 14.22 2.37 0.73
C ASN A 151 13.62 3.76 0.85
N GLU A 152 12.97 3.98 1.99
CA GLU A 152 12.23 5.19 2.25
C GLU A 152 13.14 6.30 2.74
N PRO A 153 13.01 7.51 2.17
CA PRO A 153 13.76 8.65 2.64
C PRO A 153 13.24 9.14 4.00
N PRO A 154 13.98 10.02 4.69
CA PRO A 154 13.46 10.71 5.86
C PRO A 154 12.16 11.48 5.55
N MET A 155 11.39 11.78 6.61
CA MET A 155 10.03 12.35 6.52
C MET A 155 9.94 13.60 5.63
N PHE A 156 10.98 14.42 5.60
CA PHE A 156 11.05 15.62 4.77
C PHE A 156 12.09 15.44 3.68
N ILE A 157 11.64 15.50 2.43
CA ILE A 157 12.53 15.40 1.27
C ILE A 157 12.41 16.55 0.29
N LEU A 158 13.56 16.88 -0.29
CA LEU A 158 13.64 17.67 -1.50
C LEU A 158 13.18 16.82 -2.70
N PRO A 159 12.67 17.43 -3.78
CA PRO A 159 12.16 16.70 -4.95
C PRO A 159 13.14 15.72 -5.62
N GLN A 160 14.45 15.90 -5.36
CA GLN A 160 15.53 15.07 -5.87
C GLN A 160 15.83 13.83 -4.99
N GLN A 161 15.36 13.84 -3.73
CA GLN A 161 15.51 12.74 -2.79
C GLN A 161 14.21 11.94 -2.81
N ARG A 162 14.04 11.01 -3.75
CA ARG A 162 12.85 10.16 -3.81
C ARG A 162 13.14 8.84 -3.13
N GLY A 163 12.13 8.26 -2.50
CA GLY A 163 12.20 6.85 -2.14
C GLY A 163 12.20 6.03 -3.41
N ILE A 164 13.15 5.12 -3.48
CA ILE A 164 13.31 4.20 -4.59
C ILE A 164 13.18 2.81 -3.98
N GLY A 165 12.63 1.90 -4.73
CA GLY A 165 12.46 0.51 -4.39
C GLY A 165 12.38 -0.32 -5.65
N ILE A 166 12.47 -1.62 -5.47
CA ILE A 166 12.40 -2.60 -6.53
C ILE A 166 11.51 -3.74 -6.06
N LEU A 167 10.61 -4.18 -6.91
CA LEU A 167 9.90 -5.45 -6.80
C LEU A 167 10.56 -6.44 -7.78
N LYS A 168 11.16 -7.50 -7.26
CA LYS A 168 11.98 -8.44 -8.03
C LYS A 168 11.38 -9.84 -8.04
N GLY A 169 11.36 -10.46 -9.21
CA GLY A 169 10.86 -11.80 -9.45
C GLY A 169 11.94 -12.88 -9.34
N PRO A 170 11.53 -14.15 -9.36
CA PRO A 170 12.44 -15.29 -9.20
C PRO A 170 13.37 -15.49 -10.40
N GLN A 171 13.01 -15.01 -11.60
CA GLN A 171 13.81 -15.15 -12.82
C GLN A 171 14.58 -13.87 -13.18
N GLY A 172 14.58 -12.89 -12.27
CA GLY A 172 15.31 -11.63 -12.42
C GLY A 172 14.48 -10.47 -12.99
N GLU A 173 13.19 -10.66 -13.22
CA GLU A 173 12.27 -9.59 -13.60
C GLU A 173 12.22 -8.52 -12.52
N THR A 174 12.13 -7.25 -12.90
CA THR A 174 12.10 -6.14 -11.96
C THR A 174 11.03 -5.12 -12.31
N TYR A 175 10.41 -4.57 -11.27
CA TYR A 175 9.57 -3.40 -11.32
C TYR A 175 10.17 -2.34 -10.42
N GLU A 176 10.18 -1.10 -10.89
CA GLU A 176 10.61 0.06 -10.11
C GLU A 176 9.48 0.50 -9.21
N VAL A 177 9.79 0.86 -7.97
CA VAL A 177 8.82 1.40 -7.00
C VAL A 177 9.34 2.74 -6.51
N GLU A 178 8.57 3.80 -6.71
CA GLU A 178 8.98 5.15 -6.32
C GLU A 178 7.95 5.85 -5.44
N SER A 179 8.40 6.74 -4.56
CA SER A 179 7.49 7.63 -3.83
C SER A 179 6.72 8.55 -4.78
N PHE A 180 5.43 8.73 -4.52
CA PHE A 180 4.59 9.72 -5.20
C PHE A 180 4.27 10.89 -4.27
N HIS A 181 4.35 12.11 -4.80
CA HIS A 181 4.35 13.34 -4.01
C HIS A 181 3.34 14.40 -4.47
N TYR A 182 2.76 14.23 -5.64
CA TYR A 182 1.90 15.25 -6.23
C TYR A 182 0.42 14.99 -5.91
N PHE A 183 -0.27 16.01 -5.41
CA PHE A 183 -1.71 15.96 -5.18
C PHE A 183 -2.42 17.14 -5.85
N ARG A 184 -3.70 16.95 -6.14
CA ARG A 184 -4.59 17.95 -6.71
C ARG A 184 -5.48 18.48 -5.60
N ARG A 185 -5.48 19.80 -5.42
CA ARG A 185 -6.46 20.49 -4.55
C ARG A 185 -7.85 20.43 -5.19
N PRO A 186 -8.92 20.67 -4.42
CA PRO A 186 -10.27 20.81 -4.98
C PRO A 186 -10.37 21.88 -6.07
N SER A 187 -9.52 22.91 -6.03
CA SER A 187 -9.41 23.93 -7.08
C SER A 187 -8.76 23.44 -8.38
N GLY A 188 -8.35 22.17 -8.48
CA GLY A 188 -7.61 21.62 -9.62
C GLY A 188 -6.10 21.88 -9.60
N LYS A 189 -5.61 22.75 -8.70
CA LYS A 189 -4.17 23.08 -8.61
C LYS A 189 -3.35 21.88 -8.15
N ARG A 190 -2.34 21.51 -8.94
CA ARG A 190 -1.31 20.51 -8.58
C ARG A 190 -0.34 21.10 -7.55
N MET A 191 -0.06 20.34 -6.50
CA MET A 191 0.81 20.72 -5.40
C MET A 191 1.79 19.59 -5.10
N TRP A 192 2.97 19.93 -4.59
CA TRP A 192 3.96 18.99 -4.09
C TRP A 192 3.79 18.78 -2.58
N SER A 193 3.90 17.53 -2.12
CA SER A 193 4.04 17.16 -0.72
C SER A 193 5.49 16.83 -0.41
N ASN A 194 6.03 17.39 0.66
CA ASN A 194 7.37 17.04 1.19
C ASN A 194 7.42 15.66 1.85
N THR A 195 6.27 15.04 2.08
CA THR A 195 6.11 13.65 2.53
C THR A 195 5.54 12.80 1.39
N PRO A 196 5.93 11.53 1.24
CA PRO A 196 5.28 10.61 0.31
C PRO A 196 3.78 10.50 0.60
N ILE A 197 2.97 10.62 -0.45
CA ILE A 197 1.50 10.50 -0.40
C ILE A 197 0.97 9.36 -1.28
N GLY A 198 1.88 8.65 -1.93
CA GLY A 198 1.58 7.43 -2.69
C GLY A 198 2.86 6.74 -3.12
N PHE A 199 2.69 5.70 -3.94
CA PHE A 199 3.80 4.96 -4.54
C PHE A 199 3.45 4.61 -5.98
N VAL A 200 4.38 4.82 -6.91
CA VAL A 200 4.23 4.39 -8.31
C VAL A 200 4.99 3.10 -8.51
N ILE A 201 4.38 2.14 -9.21
CA ILE A 201 5.03 0.91 -9.66
C ILE A 201 5.17 0.97 -11.18
N ARG A 202 6.39 0.82 -11.69
CA ARG A 202 6.71 0.87 -13.12
C ARG A 202 7.42 -0.39 -13.59
N LYS A 203 7.27 -0.69 -14.88
CA LYS A 203 8.07 -1.68 -15.60
C LYS A 203 8.56 -1.03 -16.88
N ASP A 204 9.86 -1.06 -17.13
CA ASP A 204 10.47 -0.45 -18.32
C ASP A 204 10.06 1.03 -18.53
N GLY A 205 9.98 1.80 -17.43
CA GLY A 205 9.54 3.20 -17.42
C GLY A 205 8.03 3.42 -17.57
N ILE A 206 7.24 2.36 -17.77
CA ILE A 206 5.80 2.43 -17.95
C ILE A 206 5.09 2.29 -16.59
N GLU A 207 4.23 3.26 -16.25
CA GLU A 207 3.39 3.20 -15.06
C GLU A 207 2.34 2.10 -15.15
N LEU A 208 2.34 1.20 -14.16
CA LEU A 208 1.38 0.09 -14.07
C LEU A 208 0.36 0.31 -12.96
N ALA A 209 0.80 0.88 -11.84
CA ALA A 209 -0.07 1.20 -10.71
C ALA A 209 0.44 2.40 -9.91
N ILE A 210 -0.49 3.09 -9.24
CA ILE A 210 -0.21 4.12 -8.26
C ILE A 210 -1.00 3.83 -6.98
N ALA A 211 -0.32 3.41 -5.91
CA ALA A 211 -0.91 3.25 -4.59
C ALA A 211 -1.13 4.63 -3.94
N ASP A 212 -2.37 4.90 -3.54
CA ASP A 212 -2.81 6.13 -2.91
C ASP A 212 -2.92 5.92 -1.40
N ILE A 213 -2.10 6.63 -0.62
CA ILE A 213 -2.11 6.51 0.85
C ILE A 213 -2.78 7.70 1.55
N ILE A 214 -3.41 8.63 0.83
CA ILE A 214 -4.16 9.75 1.45
C ILE A 214 -5.63 9.39 1.65
N ASN A 215 -6.30 10.06 2.60
CA ASN A 215 -7.69 9.78 2.97
C ASN A 215 -7.90 8.28 3.32
N LYS A 216 -8.89 7.63 2.70
CA LYS A 216 -9.13 6.17 2.81
C LYS A 216 -8.09 5.34 2.04
N GLY A 217 -7.34 5.96 1.15
CA GLY A 217 -6.41 5.34 0.23
C GLY A 217 -7.07 4.44 -0.81
N GLY A 218 -6.23 3.75 -1.57
CA GLY A 218 -6.65 2.91 -2.69
C GLY A 218 -5.50 2.71 -3.66
N TYR A 219 -5.78 2.30 -4.89
CA TYR A 219 -4.79 2.37 -5.94
C TYR A 219 -5.42 2.56 -7.31
N TYR A 220 -4.67 3.20 -8.19
CA TYR A 220 -4.88 3.18 -9.63
C TYR A 220 -4.14 1.97 -10.19
N ILE A 221 -4.74 1.22 -11.11
CA ILE A 221 -4.08 0.10 -11.80
C ILE A 221 -4.47 0.11 -13.27
N ARG A 222 -3.50 -0.14 -14.16
CA ARG A 222 -3.77 -0.26 -15.59
C ARG A 222 -4.76 -1.40 -15.87
N GLU A 223 -5.71 -1.15 -16.77
CA GLU A 223 -6.78 -2.11 -17.08
C GLU A 223 -6.30 -3.27 -17.97
N GLU A 224 -5.24 -3.08 -18.74
CA GLU A 224 -4.73 -4.07 -19.71
C GLU A 224 -3.54 -4.89 -19.18
N LEU A 225 -3.56 -5.27 -17.90
CA LEU A 225 -2.54 -6.15 -17.32
C LEU A 225 -2.97 -7.62 -17.43
N PRO A 226 -2.05 -8.53 -17.83
CA PRO A 226 -2.22 -9.97 -17.65
C PRO A 226 -2.59 -10.31 -16.21
N MET A 227 -3.38 -11.36 -16.00
CA MET A 227 -3.94 -11.68 -14.68
C MET A 227 -2.87 -11.85 -13.60
N ASP A 228 -1.80 -12.59 -13.89
CA ASP A 228 -0.72 -12.83 -12.92
C ASP A 228 0.03 -11.55 -12.56
N GLU A 229 0.29 -10.67 -13.54
CA GLU A 229 0.90 -9.36 -13.30
C GLU A 229 -0.04 -8.44 -12.51
N ARG A 230 -1.34 -8.45 -12.81
CA ARG A 230 -2.35 -7.70 -12.02
C ARG A 230 -2.39 -8.17 -10.58
N ASN A 231 -2.36 -9.47 -10.35
CA ASN A 231 -2.37 -10.09 -9.02
C ASN A 231 -1.12 -9.71 -8.22
N LEU A 232 0.05 -9.76 -8.85
CA LEU A 232 1.32 -9.32 -8.27
C LEU A 232 1.29 -7.83 -7.88
N ILE A 233 0.95 -6.97 -8.84
CA ILE A 233 0.94 -5.51 -8.66
C ILE A 233 -0.08 -5.10 -7.60
N THR A 234 -1.26 -5.72 -7.61
CA THR A 234 -2.27 -5.51 -6.56
C THR A 234 -1.75 -5.90 -5.19
N SER A 235 -1.10 -7.06 -5.06
CA SER A 235 -0.53 -7.53 -3.80
C SER A 235 0.53 -6.57 -3.27
N ALA A 236 1.38 -6.04 -4.16
CA ALA A 236 2.37 -5.00 -3.82
C ALA A 236 1.70 -3.69 -3.39
N CYS A 237 0.68 -3.21 -4.09
CA CYS A 237 -0.08 -2.02 -3.70
C CYS A 237 -0.74 -2.19 -2.32
N MET A 238 -1.34 -3.36 -2.04
CA MET A 238 -1.92 -3.65 -0.72
C MET A 238 -0.87 -3.65 0.40
N ALA A 239 0.33 -4.20 0.14
CA ALA A 239 1.44 -4.15 1.08
C ALA A 239 1.84 -2.70 1.39
N LEU A 240 1.94 -1.84 0.37
CA LEU A 240 2.26 -0.43 0.49
C LEU A 240 1.16 0.38 1.20
N LEU A 241 -0.12 0.03 0.98
CA LEU A 241 -1.25 0.65 1.67
C LEU A 241 -1.25 0.36 3.17
N LEU A 242 -1.05 -0.92 3.53
CA LEU A 242 -1.06 -1.39 4.92
C LEU A 242 0.20 -0.98 5.69
N ARG A 243 1.30 -0.69 4.99
CA ARG A 243 2.56 -0.18 5.56
C ARG A 243 2.36 1.05 6.46
N ARG A 244 1.52 2.00 6.06
CA ARG A 244 1.33 3.29 6.77
C ARG A 244 0.55 3.13 8.09
N ASP A 245 -0.49 2.31 8.09
CA ASP A 245 -1.39 2.16 9.25
C ASP A 245 -0.64 1.56 10.46
N LEU A 246 0.48 0.89 10.19
CA LEU A 246 1.40 0.32 11.18
C LEU A 246 2.29 1.36 11.87
N ARG A 247 2.67 2.44 11.18
CA ARG A 247 3.43 3.55 11.78
C ARG A 247 2.56 4.36 12.74
N GLU A 248 1.36 4.76 12.31
CA GLU A 248 0.48 5.64 13.08
C GLU A 248 -0.05 5.00 14.38
N THR A 249 -0.16 3.66 14.42
CA THR A 249 -0.59 2.93 15.64
C THR A 249 0.49 2.92 16.73
N HIS A 250 1.77 3.04 16.37
CA HIS A 250 2.88 3.03 17.33
C HIS A 250 3.06 4.39 18.02
N GLU A 251 3.03 5.48 17.24
CA GLU A 251 3.15 6.85 17.76
C GLU A 251 2.02 7.14 18.78
N ARG A 252 0.81 6.64 18.54
CA ARG A 252 -0.30 6.79 19.49
C ARG A 252 -0.15 5.93 20.75
N ALA A 253 0.47 4.76 20.67
CA ALA A 253 0.68 3.90 21.84
C ALA A 253 1.83 4.39 22.75
N GLU A 254 2.85 5.04 22.18
CA GLU A 254 3.94 5.65 22.96
C GLU A 254 3.52 6.95 23.66
N VAL A 255 2.59 7.71 23.05
CA VAL A 255 2.03 8.93 23.66
C VAL A 255 1.07 8.63 24.82
N VAL A 256 0.46 7.45 24.87
CA VAL A 256 -0.47 7.06 25.95
C VAL A 256 0.27 6.48 27.16
N ASN A 257 1.52 6.05 27.00
CA ASN A 257 2.33 5.43 28.06
C ASN A 257 3.38 6.37 28.66
N ASN A 258 3.39 7.64 28.25
CA ASN A 258 4.18 8.74 28.83
C ASN A 258 3.25 9.82 29.37
#